data_AF-A0A918T0K4-F1
#
_entry.id   AF-A0A918T0K4-F1
#
_cell.length_a   1.000
_cell.length_b   1.000
_cell.length_c   1.000
_cell.angle_alpha   90.00
_cell.angle_beta   90.00
_cell.angle_gamma   90.00
#
_symmetry.space_group_name_H-M   'P 1'
#
loop_
_entity.id
_entity.type
_entity.pdbx_description
1 polymer ?
#
loop_
_entity_poly.entity_id
_entity_poly.type
_entity_poly.pdbx_seq_one_letter_code
_entity_poly.pdbx_strand_id
1 'polypeptide(L)'
;MGSDRRRFGRAVGALLAVSLATAAIANAAPTLSSFKRVLPLLPPVERARLEQRVETLRRWSASERAAHAERVAAWEALPAATRAARRERYAAWQALPPDERALLTQARAAFGAIEPAQREALRARFDALDGTLHRGWRLGPTLGADYVRLQPLLAQVPEDEHAPLLRTLRAMTPLQRMDLAMLVQRTPPHERSGLRRELVSTSAAQRDAWLYARLQR
;
A
#
# COMPACT_ATOMS: atom_id res chain seq x y z
N MET A 1 23.90 -9.63 -9.56
CA MET A 1 23.45 -10.96 -9.07
C MET A 1 22.57 -10.85 -7.81
N GLY A 2 21.55 -9.98 -7.81
CA GLY A 2 20.75 -9.64 -6.60
C GLY A 2 19.23 -9.50 -6.82
N SER A 3 18.74 -9.77 -8.04
CA SER A 3 17.31 -9.72 -8.39
C SER A 3 16.57 -11.04 -8.14
N ASP A 4 17.24 -12.18 -8.14
CA ASP A 4 16.59 -13.49 -7.95
C ASP A 4 16.15 -13.74 -6.50
N ARG A 5 16.92 -13.27 -5.51
CA ARG A 5 16.57 -13.45 -4.09
C ARG A 5 15.25 -12.78 -3.69
N ARG A 6 14.88 -11.67 -4.33
CA ARG A 6 13.62 -10.94 -4.04
C ARG A 6 12.40 -11.60 -4.67
N ARG A 7 12.58 -12.27 -5.82
CA ARG A 7 11.51 -13.02 -6.50
C ARG A 7 11.20 -14.33 -5.75
N PHE A 8 12.22 -14.99 -5.21
CA PHE A 8 12.04 -16.19 -4.37
C PHE A 8 11.30 -15.91 -3.05
N GLY A 9 11.54 -14.79 -2.38
CA GLY A 9 10.82 -14.41 -1.15
C GLY A 9 9.31 -14.18 -1.37
N ARG A 10 8.92 -13.62 -2.52
CA ARG A 10 7.52 -13.41 -2.89
C ARG A 10 6.80 -14.73 -3.24
N ALA A 11 7.50 -15.70 -3.83
CA ALA A 11 6.94 -17.00 -4.18
C ALA A 11 6.69 -17.89 -2.95
N VAL A 12 7.56 -17.84 -1.94
CA VAL A 12 7.41 -18.62 -0.70
C VAL A 12 6.30 -18.04 0.21
N GLY A 13 6.16 -16.71 0.26
CA GLY A 13 5.06 -16.06 0.98
C GLY A 13 3.66 -16.40 0.45
N ALA A 14 3.53 -16.67 -0.86
CA ALA A 14 2.27 -17.09 -1.47
C ALA A 14 1.89 -18.54 -1.11
N LEU A 15 2.87 -19.45 -0.98
CA LEU A 15 2.65 -20.84 -0.58
C LEU A 15 2.28 -20.99 0.92
N LEU A 16 2.78 -20.08 1.78
CA LEU A 16 2.41 -20.05 3.21
C LEU A 16 0.95 -19.62 3.44
N ALA A 17 0.40 -18.76 2.58
CA ALA A 17 -1.00 -18.33 2.68
C ALA A 17 -1.98 -19.45 2.29
N VAL A 18 -1.61 -20.32 1.35
CA VAL A 18 -2.47 -21.42 0.86
C VAL A 18 -2.62 -22.54 1.90
N SER A 19 -1.59 -22.81 2.68
CA SER A 19 -1.59 -23.89 3.69
C SER A 19 -2.25 -23.50 5.01
N LEU A 20 -2.28 -22.21 5.35
CA LEU A 20 -3.15 -21.71 6.43
C LEU A 20 -4.63 -21.71 6.02
N ALA A 21 -4.93 -21.55 4.72
CA ALA A 21 -6.30 -21.64 4.21
C ALA A 21 -6.84 -23.08 4.24
N THR A 22 -6.01 -24.10 3.98
CA THR A 22 -6.46 -25.51 4.04
C THR A 22 -6.72 -26.00 5.46
N ALA A 23 -5.93 -25.57 6.46
CA ALA A 23 -6.20 -25.89 7.86
C ALA A 23 -7.55 -25.30 8.35
N ALA A 24 -7.99 -24.19 7.76
CA ALA A 24 -9.27 -23.58 8.07
C ALA A 24 -10.47 -24.43 7.58
N ILE A 25 -10.31 -25.21 6.51
CA ILE A 25 -11.37 -26.11 6.00
C ILE A 25 -11.61 -27.27 7.00
N ALA A 26 -10.58 -27.70 7.72
CA ALA A 26 -10.63 -28.87 8.61
C ALA A 26 -11.01 -28.57 10.07
N ASN A 27 -11.27 -27.30 10.44
CA ASN A 27 -11.46 -26.87 11.85
C ASN A 27 -10.32 -27.26 12.82
N ALA A 28 -9.20 -27.77 12.30
CA ALA A 28 -8.06 -28.26 13.05
C ALA A 28 -7.09 -27.13 13.36
N ALA A 29 -6.45 -27.17 14.53
CA ALA A 29 -5.41 -26.21 14.88
C ALA A 29 -4.26 -26.31 13.85
N PRO A 30 -3.85 -25.20 13.22
CA PRO A 30 -2.75 -25.23 12.27
C PRO A 30 -1.46 -25.62 12.99
N THR A 31 -0.70 -26.54 12.40
CA THR A 31 0.54 -27.04 12.99
C THR A 31 1.76 -26.65 12.14
N LEU A 32 2.87 -26.32 12.79
CA LEU A 32 4.15 -26.06 12.11
C LEU A 32 4.67 -27.29 11.35
N SER A 33 4.17 -28.49 11.65
CA SER A 33 4.46 -29.74 10.93
C SER A 33 4.14 -29.65 9.44
N SER A 34 3.07 -28.95 9.07
CA SER A 34 2.72 -28.69 7.66
C SER A 34 3.80 -27.89 6.91
N PHE A 35 4.69 -27.23 7.66
CA PHE A 35 5.74 -26.35 7.15
C PHE A 35 7.15 -26.89 7.41
N LYS A 36 7.31 -28.09 7.97
CA LYS A 36 8.61 -28.63 8.43
C LYS A 36 9.71 -28.60 7.37
N ARG A 37 9.34 -28.74 6.09
CA ARG A 37 10.27 -28.67 4.94
C ARG A 37 10.67 -27.24 4.55
N VAL A 38 9.80 -26.26 4.77
CA VAL A 38 9.99 -24.87 4.31
C VAL A 38 10.52 -23.97 5.44
N LEU A 39 10.15 -24.26 6.69
CA LEU A 39 10.54 -23.48 7.86
C LEU A 39 12.06 -23.22 7.96
N PRO A 40 12.96 -24.22 7.69
CA PRO A 40 14.40 -24.00 7.74
C PRO A 40 14.92 -23.07 6.64
N LEU A 41 14.20 -22.95 5.52
CA LEU A 41 14.57 -22.14 4.37
C LEU A 41 14.14 -20.67 4.50
N LEU A 42 13.27 -20.36 5.45
CA LEU A 42 12.77 -19.00 5.68
C LEU A 42 13.83 -18.15 6.42
N PRO A 43 13.95 -16.85 6.06
CA PRO A 43 14.70 -15.87 6.84
C PRO A 43 14.24 -15.85 8.31
N PRO A 44 15.13 -15.58 9.28
CA PRO A 44 14.80 -15.65 10.71
C PRO A 44 13.58 -14.80 11.10
N VAL A 45 13.46 -13.60 10.54
CA VAL A 45 12.32 -12.70 10.81
C VAL A 45 10.99 -13.28 10.32
N GLU A 46 10.99 -13.93 9.16
CA GLU A 46 9.77 -14.54 8.62
C GLU A 46 9.37 -15.79 9.40
N ARG A 47 10.37 -16.56 9.83
CA ARG A 47 10.17 -17.72 10.71
C ARG A 47 9.54 -17.32 12.04
N ALA A 48 10.11 -16.32 12.72
CA ALA A 48 9.58 -15.82 13.99
C ALA A 48 8.13 -15.30 13.86
N ARG A 49 7.81 -14.60 12.76
CA ARG A 49 6.43 -14.16 12.47
C ARG A 49 5.47 -15.33 12.26
N LEU A 50 5.92 -16.40 11.60
CA LEU A 50 5.09 -17.58 11.38
C LEU A 50 4.86 -18.34 12.69
N GLU A 51 5.90 -18.51 13.50
CA GLU A 51 5.82 -19.13 14.83
C GLU A 51 4.86 -18.36 15.74
N GLN A 52 4.99 -17.03 15.81
CA GLN A 52 4.08 -16.17 16.57
C GLN A 52 2.63 -16.31 16.09
N ARG A 53 2.40 -16.38 14.77
CA ARG A 53 1.06 -16.61 14.21
C ARG A 53 0.50 -17.97 14.60
N VAL A 54 1.27 -19.04 14.50
CA VAL A 54 0.81 -20.38 14.91
C VAL A 54 0.47 -20.39 16.40
N GLU A 55 1.27 -19.73 17.23
CA GLU A 55 0.98 -19.63 18.67
C GLU A 55 -0.32 -18.86 18.94
N THR A 56 -0.57 -17.74 18.25
CA THR A 56 -1.86 -17.04 18.34
C THR A 56 -3.02 -17.93 17.91
N LEU A 57 -2.87 -18.68 16.81
CA LEU A 57 -3.91 -19.57 16.28
C LEU A 57 -4.19 -20.76 17.19
N ARG A 58 -3.18 -21.25 17.92
CA ARG A 58 -3.34 -22.32 18.92
C ARG A 58 -4.19 -21.89 20.10
N ARG A 59 -4.17 -20.60 20.44
CA ARG A 59 -4.98 -20.03 21.53
C ARG A 59 -6.43 -19.77 21.13
N TRP A 60 -6.77 -19.92 19.84
CA TRP A 60 -8.15 -19.72 19.38
C TRP A 60 -9.09 -20.83 19.84
N SER A 61 -10.19 -20.40 20.43
CA SER A 61 -11.37 -21.21 20.70
C SER A 61 -11.97 -21.81 19.42
N ALA A 62 -12.87 -22.79 19.58
CA ALA A 62 -13.55 -23.41 18.44
C ALA A 62 -14.40 -22.40 17.65
N SER A 63 -15.03 -21.44 18.33
CA SER A 63 -15.81 -20.37 17.68
C SER A 63 -14.91 -19.41 16.89
N GLU A 64 -13.76 -19.02 17.43
CA GLU A 64 -12.79 -18.17 16.70
C GLU A 64 -12.24 -18.87 15.45
N ARG A 65 -11.97 -20.18 15.55
CA ARG A 65 -11.56 -21.01 14.40
C ARG A 65 -12.66 -21.12 13.34
N ALA A 66 -13.90 -21.39 13.75
CA ALA A 66 -15.04 -21.43 12.85
C ALA A 66 -15.26 -20.08 12.14
N ALA A 67 -15.26 -18.96 12.89
CA ALA A 67 -15.40 -17.62 12.32
C ALA A 67 -14.25 -17.27 11.35
N HIS A 68 -13.03 -17.77 11.60
CA HIS A 68 -11.93 -17.62 10.64
C HIS A 68 -12.15 -18.44 9.38
N ALA A 69 -12.58 -19.70 9.50
CA ALA A 69 -12.90 -20.56 8.36
C ALA A 69 -13.97 -19.94 7.46
N GLU A 70 -15.03 -19.39 8.04
CA GLU A 70 -16.06 -18.65 7.32
C GLU A 70 -15.50 -17.44 6.56
N ARG A 71 -14.62 -16.65 7.19
CA ARG A 71 -13.96 -15.51 6.50
C ARG A 71 -13.07 -15.95 5.34
N VAL A 72 -12.37 -17.08 5.48
CA VAL A 72 -11.55 -17.65 4.41
C VAL A 72 -12.44 -18.14 3.27
N ALA A 73 -13.50 -18.90 3.56
CA ALA A 73 -14.45 -19.36 2.56
C ALA A 73 -15.11 -18.19 1.82
N ALA A 74 -15.56 -17.17 2.55
CA ALA A 74 -16.12 -15.95 1.98
C ALA A 74 -15.11 -15.19 1.10
N TRP A 75 -13.82 -15.19 1.47
CA TRP A 75 -12.76 -14.62 0.64
C TRP A 75 -12.53 -15.42 -0.63
N GLU A 76 -12.43 -16.74 -0.55
CA GLU A 76 -12.20 -17.61 -1.71
C GLU A 76 -13.38 -17.63 -2.68
N ALA A 77 -14.60 -17.43 -2.18
CA ALA A 77 -15.80 -17.26 -3.00
C ALA A 77 -15.83 -15.95 -3.81
N LEU A 78 -14.96 -14.98 -3.51
CA LEU A 78 -14.89 -13.74 -4.27
C LEU A 78 -14.31 -13.97 -5.67
N PRO A 79 -14.83 -13.29 -6.71
CA PRO A 79 -14.23 -13.28 -8.04
C PRO A 79 -12.75 -12.89 -8.00
N ALA A 80 -11.94 -13.47 -8.88
CA ALA A 80 -10.50 -13.25 -8.91
C ALA A 80 -10.13 -11.75 -9.03
N ALA A 81 -10.84 -11.00 -9.87
CA ALA A 81 -10.68 -9.56 -10.02
C ALA A 81 -10.96 -8.80 -8.71
N THR A 82 -12.02 -9.18 -7.98
CA THR A 82 -12.35 -8.59 -6.68
C THR A 82 -11.28 -8.88 -5.64
N ARG A 83 -10.75 -10.11 -5.60
CA ARG A 83 -9.63 -10.47 -4.72
C ARG A 83 -8.37 -9.68 -5.06
N ALA A 84 -8.05 -9.52 -6.34
CA ALA A 84 -6.92 -8.73 -6.80
C ALA A 84 -7.06 -7.26 -6.37
N ALA A 85 -8.20 -6.63 -6.62
CA ALA A 85 -8.46 -5.25 -6.20
C ALA A 85 -8.39 -5.06 -4.67
N ARG A 86 -8.90 -6.02 -3.89
CA ARG A 86 -8.78 -5.98 -2.42
C ARG A 86 -7.32 -6.11 -1.95
N ARG A 87 -6.53 -6.99 -2.59
CA ARG A 87 -5.10 -7.13 -2.30
C ARG A 87 -4.32 -5.87 -2.64
N GLU A 88 -4.62 -5.23 -3.76
CA GLU A 88 -4.00 -3.95 -4.15
C GLU A 88 -4.28 -2.85 -3.12
N ARG A 89 -5.55 -2.68 -2.71
CA ARG A 89 -5.93 -1.71 -1.67
C ARG A 89 -5.22 -1.98 -0.34
N TYR A 90 -5.11 -3.25 0.04
CA TYR A 90 -4.38 -3.63 1.25
C TYR A 90 -2.87 -3.34 1.15
N ALA A 91 -2.26 -3.62 -0.01
CA ALA A 91 -0.85 -3.29 -0.25
C ALA A 91 -0.61 -1.77 -0.20
N ALA A 92 -1.50 -0.98 -0.78
CA ALA A 92 -1.47 0.49 -0.70
C ALA A 92 -1.53 0.96 0.75
N TRP A 93 -2.47 0.43 1.56
CA TRP A 93 -2.56 0.72 2.99
C TRP A 93 -1.27 0.39 3.76
N GLN A 94 -0.67 -0.79 3.49
CA GLN A 94 0.58 -1.20 4.14
C GLN A 94 1.76 -0.30 3.76
N ALA A 95 1.75 0.26 2.55
CA ALA A 95 2.78 1.19 2.06
C ALA A 95 2.67 2.61 2.64
N LEU A 96 1.55 2.94 3.30
CA LEU A 96 1.39 4.24 3.94
C LEU A 96 2.30 4.39 5.18
N PRO A 97 2.89 5.57 5.40
CA PRO A 97 3.57 5.92 6.64
C PRO A 97 2.67 5.76 7.88
N PRO A 98 3.24 5.51 9.08
CA PRO A 98 2.48 5.32 10.31
C PRO A 98 1.53 6.47 10.66
N ASP A 99 1.96 7.70 10.44
CA ASP A 99 1.20 8.94 10.64
C ASP A 99 -0.01 9.02 9.70
N GLU A 100 0.16 8.70 8.41
CA GLU A 100 -0.96 8.64 7.47
C GLU A 100 -1.95 7.52 7.81
N ARG A 101 -1.46 6.36 8.29
CA ARG A 101 -2.33 5.27 8.77
C ARG A 101 -3.11 5.68 10.01
N ALA A 102 -2.50 6.44 10.93
CA ALA A 102 -3.18 6.98 12.09
C ALA A 102 -4.27 7.97 11.67
N LEU A 103 -3.97 8.89 10.75
CA LEU A 103 -4.94 9.83 10.20
C LEU A 103 -6.14 9.12 9.55
N LEU A 104 -5.89 8.09 8.74
CA LEU A 104 -6.97 7.34 8.11
C LEU A 104 -7.78 6.51 9.10
N THR A 105 -7.17 6.05 10.20
CA THR A 105 -7.89 5.36 11.29
C THR A 105 -8.85 6.33 11.98
N GLN A 106 -8.41 7.56 12.26
CA GLN A 106 -9.26 8.62 12.80
C GLN A 106 -10.37 9.00 11.81
N ALA A 107 -10.03 9.19 10.54
CA ALA A 107 -11.01 9.49 9.48
C ALA A 107 -12.06 8.38 9.33
N ARG A 108 -11.68 7.11 9.49
CA ARG A 108 -12.62 5.98 9.50
C ARG A 108 -13.59 6.06 10.68
N ALA A 109 -13.11 6.41 11.87
CA ALA A 109 -13.97 6.59 13.05
C ALA A 109 -14.95 7.76 12.84
N ALA A 110 -14.46 8.91 12.36
CA ALA A 110 -15.29 10.06 12.04
C ALA A 110 -16.34 9.73 10.97
N PHE A 111 -15.94 9.05 9.88
CA PHE A 111 -16.86 8.58 8.85
C PHE A 111 -17.89 7.58 9.39
N GLY A 112 -17.56 6.79 10.41
CA GLY A 112 -18.50 5.89 11.08
C GLY A 112 -19.57 6.64 11.90
N ALA A 113 -19.22 7.80 12.44
CA ALA A 113 -20.05 8.61 13.34
C ALA A 113 -21.02 9.56 12.63
N ILE A 114 -20.86 9.83 11.32
CA ILE A 114 -21.82 10.65 10.57
C ILE A 114 -23.07 9.84 10.20
N GLU A 115 -24.18 10.54 9.96
CA GLU A 115 -25.49 9.95 9.64
C GLU A 115 -25.45 8.99 8.44
N PRO A 116 -26.22 7.88 8.44
CA PRO A 116 -26.20 6.89 7.38
C PRO A 116 -26.38 7.48 5.97
N ALA A 117 -27.34 8.39 5.80
CA ALA A 117 -27.60 9.05 4.52
C ALA A 117 -26.39 9.87 4.04
N GLN A 118 -25.69 10.55 4.95
CA GLN A 118 -24.48 11.31 4.60
C GLN A 118 -23.33 10.37 4.22
N ARG A 119 -23.19 9.23 4.90
CA ARG A 119 -22.19 8.21 4.53
C ARG A 119 -22.45 7.64 3.14
N GLU A 120 -23.70 7.36 2.81
CA GLU A 120 -24.10 6.86 1.49
C GLU A 120 -23.83 7.91 0.40
N ALA A 121 -24.17 9.17 0.64
CA ALA A 121 -23.87 10.27 -0.27
C ALA A 121 -22.35 10.43 -0.52
N LEU A 122 -21.53 10.35 0.53
CA LEU A 122 -20.07 10.40 0.39
C LEU A 122 -19.52 9.19 -0.36
N ARG A 123 -20.06 7.99 -0.13
CA ARG A 123 -19.66 6.79 -0.84
C ARG A 123 -20.02 6.89 -2.32
N ALA A 124 -21.22 7.32 -2.66
CA ALA A 124 -21.65 7.53 -4.04
C ALA A 124 -20.77 8.56 -4.76
N ARG A 125 -20.42 9.67 -4.09
CA ARG A 125 -19.47 10.67 -4.63
C ARG A 125 -18.09 10.08 -4.86
N PHE A 126 -17.60 9.25 -3.94
CA PHE A 126 -16.32 8.59 -4.11
C PHE A 126 -16.35 7.56 -5.25
N ASP A 127 -17.41 6.77 -5.35
CA ASP A 127 -17.58 5.76 -6.41
C ASP A 127 -17.71 6.40 -7.80
N ALA A 128 -18.25 7.62 -7.87
CA ALA A 128 -18.35 8.42 -9.09
C ALA A 128 -17.02 9.07 -9.54
N LEU A 129 -15.96 9.02 -8.73
CA LEU A 129 -14.65 9.52 -9.15
C LEU A 129 -14.09 8.67 -10.30
N ASP A 130 -13.31 9.31 -11.17
CA ASP A 130 -12.61 8.58 -12.21
C ASP A 130 -11.54 7.63 -11.64
N GLY A 131 -11.13 6.64 -12.45
CA GLY A 131 -10.14 5.65 -12.02
C GLY A 131 -8.75 6.23 -11.73
N THR A 132 -8.42 7.41 -12.26
CA THR A 132 -7.16 8.11 -11.98
C THR A 132 -7.20 8.69 -10.57
N LEU A 133 -8.29 9.34 -10.17
CA LEU A 133 -8.52 9.83 -8.82
C LEU A 133 -8.57 8.69 -7.81
N HIS A 134 -9.23 7.57 -8.11
CA HIS A 134 -9.19 6.38 -7.24
C HIS A 134 -7.78 5.87 -7.01
N ARG A 135 -6.94 5.84 -8.06
CA ARG A 135 -5.52 5.47 -7.93
C ARG A 135 -4.75 6.49 -7.11
N GLY A 136 -5.00 7.78 -7.29
CA GLY A 136 -4.37 8.85 -6.52
C GLY A 136 -4.59 8.71 -5.02
N TRP A 137 -5.85 8.47 -4.62
CA TRP A 137 -6.19 8.26 -3.21
C TRP A 137 -5.54 7.03 -2.56
N ARG A 138 -5.02 6.07 -3.35
CA ARG A 138 -4.21 4.94 -2.82
C ARG A 138 -2.84 5.38 -2.31
N LEU A 139 -2.34 6.55 -2.70
CA LEU A 139 -1.09 7.11 -2.20
C LEU A 139 -1.21 7.69 -0.79
N GLY A 140 -2.43 7.74 -0.23
CA GLY A 140 -2.71 8.29 1.08
C GLY A 140 -3.24 9.72 1.02
N PRO A 141 -3.65 10.27 2.18
CA PRO A 141 -4.31 11.57 2.26
C PRO A 141 -3.41 12.74 1.84
N THR A 142 -2.10 12.68 2.15
CA THR A 142 -1.14 13.75 1.84
C THR A 142 -0.95 13.94 0.34
N LEU A 143 -0.77 12.84 -0.40
CA LEU A 143 -0.49 12.88 -1.84
C LEU A 143 -1.74 12.73 -2.71
N GLY A 144 -2.79 12.08 -2.20
CA GLY A 144 -4.03 11.85 -2.93
C GLY A 144 -4.72 13.13 -3.36
N ALA A 145 -4.74 14.15 -2.49
CA ALA A 145 -5.31 15.46 -2.78
C ALA A 145 -4.57 16.21 -3.92
N ASP A 146 -3.26 16.00 -4.04
CA ASP A 146 -2.42 16.64 -5.05
C ASP A 146 -2.21 15.77 -6.30
N TYR A 147 -2.77 14.56 -6.32
CA TYR A 147 -2.39 13.53 -7.28
C TYR A 147 -2.64 13.95 -8.72
N VAL A 148 -3.78 14.58 -9.04
CA VAL A 148 -4.09 14.99 -10.43
C VAL A 148 -2.99 15.88 -11.00
N ARG A 149 -2.49 16.81 -10.18
CA ARG A 149 -1.44 17.76 -10.56
C ARG A 149 -0.06 17.10 -10.67
N LEU A 150 0.21 16.10 -9.83
CA LEU A 150 1.48 15.37 -9.79
C LEU A 150 1.50 14.13 -10.69
N GLN A 151 0.36 13.71 -11.24
CA GLN A 151 0.20 12.51 -12.05
C GLN A 151 1.19 12.44 -13.20
N PRO A 152 1.49 13.53 -13.95
CA PRO A 152 2.44 13.43 -15.06
C PRO A 152 3.87 13.13 -14.62
N LEU A 153 4.25 13.48 -13.38
CA LEU A 153 5.54 13.14 -12.77
C LEU A 153 5.57 11.69 -12.29
N LEU A 154 4.44 11.21 -11.75
CA LEU A 154 4.24 9.87 -11.19
C LEU A 154 3.92 8.82 -12.27
N ALA A 155 3.62 9.26 -13.50
CA ALA A 155 3.41 8.38 -14.63
C ALA A 155 4.73 7.69 -15.01
N GLN A 156 4.68 6.37 -15.15
CA GLN A 156 5.79 5.54 -15.65
C GLN A 156 7.11 5.71 -14.87
N VAL A 157 7.02 5.78 -13.54
CA VAL A 157 8.21 5.72 -12.69
C VAL A 157 8.71 4.26 -12.63
N PRO A 158 10.02 3.98 -12.74
CA PRO A 158 10.59 2.67 -12.48
C PRO A 158 10.35 2.19 -11.02
N GLU A 159 10.14 0.89 -10.79
CA GLU A 159 9.77 0.33 -9.47
C GLU A 159 10.79 0.70 -8.36
N ASP A 160 12.08 0.81 -8.70
CA ASP A 160 13.16 1.19 -7.81
C ASP A 160 13.19 2.69 -7.46
N GLU A 161 12.64 3.55 -8.32
CA GLU A 161 12.51 4.99 -8.09
C GLU A 161 11.24 5.37 -7.30
N HIS A 162 10.24 4.47 -7.20
CA HIS A 162 8.95 4.76 -6.55
C HIS A 162 9.11 5.19 -5.10
N ALA A 163 9.78 4.37 -4.30
CA ALA A 163 9.84 4.60 -2.86
C ALA A 163 10.63 5.88 -2.49
N PRO A 164 11.81 6.16 -3.07
CA PRO A 164 12.48 7.45 -2.87
C PRO A 164 11.62 8.65 -3.26
N LEU A 165 10.98 8.61 -4.43
CA LEU A 165 10.15 9.71 -4.91
C LEU A 165 8.97 9.99 -3.97
N LEU A 166 8.21 8.96 -3.58
CA LEU A 166 7.07 9.12 -2.69
C LEU A 166 7.48 9.64 -1.31
N ARG A 167 8.66 9.24 -0.80
CA ARG A 167 9.20 9.81 0.45
C ARG A 167 9.51 11.30 0.29
N THR A 168 10.15 11.70 -0.80
CA THR A 168 10.44 13.11 -1.07
C THR A 168 9.16 13.94 -1.18
N LEU A 169 8.17 13.47 -1.95
CA LEU A 169 6.89 14.18 -2.11
C LEU A 169 6.11 14.34 -0.79
N ARG A 170 6.16 13.33 0.09
CA ARG A 170 5.54 13.43 1.43
C ARG A 170 6.27 14.39 2.36
N ALA A 171 7.60 14.48 2.24
CA ALA A 171 8.40 15.42 3.01
C ALA A 171 8.27 16.88 2.54
N MET A 172 7.65 17.11 1.37
CA MET A 172 7.41 18.45 0.86
C MET A 172 6.23 19.12 1.56
N THR A 173 6.29 20.44 1.68
CA THR A 173 5.14 21.24 2.11
C THR A 173 4.06 21.26 1.01
N PRO A 174 2.79 21.61 1.33
CA PRO A 174 1.76 21.80 0.31
C PRO A 174 2.15 22.84 -0.75
N LEU A 175 2.77 23.94 -0.33
CA LEU A 175 3.28 25.00 -1.22
C LEU A 175 4.35 24.43 -2.18
N GLN A 176 5.33 23.70 -1.66
CA GLN A 176 6.35 23.04 -2.49
C GLN A 176 5.76 22.05 -3.51
N ARG A 177 4.72 21.29 -3.13
CA ARG A 177 4.04 20.37 -4.07
C ARG A 177 3.25 21.12 -5.15
N MET A 178 2.67 22.27 -4.81
CA MET A 178 2.02 23.15 -5.79
C MET A 178 3.05 23.73 -6.78
N ASP A 179 4.20 24.20 -6.30
CA ASP A 179 5.29 24.69 -7.14
C ASP A 179 5.85 23.59 -8.05
N LEU A 180 6.04 22.39 -7.50
CA LEU A 180 6.42 21.22 -8.29
C LEU A 180 5.37 20.89 -9.35
N ALA A 181 4.08 20.98 -9.04
CA ALA A 181 3.03 20.75 -10.04
C ALA A 181 3.12 21.73 -11.21
N MET A 182 3.41 23.01 -10.96
CA MET A 182 3.65 23.99 -12.02
C MET A 182 4.86 23.60 -12.88
N LEU A 183 5.96 23.17 -12.26
CA LEU A 183 7.14 22.66 -12.98
C LEU A 183 6.81 21.44 -13.84
N VAL A 184 6.05 20.49 -13.30
CA VAL A 184 5.66 19.26 -14.01
C VAL A 184 4.83 19.56 -15.24
N GLN A 185 3.95 20.56 -15.20
CA GLN A 185 3.17 21.01 -16.34
C GLN A 185 4.05 21.64 -17.44
N ARG A 186 5.08 22.39 -17.04
CA ARG A 186 6.04 23.03 -17.97
C ARG A 186 7.10 22.07 -18.51
N THR A 187 7.30 20.91 -17.87
CA THR A 187 8.33 19.94 -18.23
C THR A 187 7.82 18.93 -19.28
N PRO A 188 8.43 18.87 -20.48
CA PRO A 188 8.09 17.91 -21.52
C PRO A 188 8.22 16.46 -21.03
N PRO A 189 7.43 15.50 -21.55
CA PRO A 189 7.44 14.11 -21.06
C PRO A 189 8.82 13.45 -20.98
N HIS A 190 9.70 13.69 -21.96
CA HIS A 190 11.03 13.09 -22.01
C HIS A 190 12.00 13.64 -20.94
N GLU A 191 11.79 14.86 -20.46
CA GLU A 191 12.63 15.50 -19.43
C GLU A 191 12.20 15.17 -18.00
N ARG A 192 10.99 14.62 -17.82
CA ARG A 192 10.43 14.34 -16.48
C ARG A 192 11.25 13.35 -15.67
N SER A 193 11.97 12.43 -16.35
CA SER A 193 12.89 11.53 -15.67
C SER A 193 14.06 12.27 -15.02
N GLY A 194 14.59 13.31 -15.68
CA GLY A 194 15.60 14.20 -15.13
C GLY A 194 15.06 15.02 -13.95
N LEU A 195 13.87 15.60 -14.12
CA LEU A 195 13.18 16.35 -13.05
C LEU A 195 13.00 15.49 -11.78
N ARG A 196 12.59 14.22 -11.92
CA ARG A 196 12.47 13.29 -10.78
C ARG A 196 13.81 13.05 -10.08
N ARG A 197 14.87 12.75 -10.85
CA ARG A 197 16.19 12.45 -10.27
C ARG A 197 16.74 13.65 -9.50
N GLU A 198 16.59 14.85 -10.04
CA GLU A 198 17.00 16.07 -9.37
C GLU A 198 16.18 16.38 -8.11
N LEU A 199 14.86 16.20 -8.18
CA LEU A 199 13.99 16.38 -7.02
C LEU A 199 14.40 15.44 -5.87
N VAL A 200 14.70 14.18 -6.18
CA VAL A 200 15.10 13.17 -5.19
C VAL A 200 16.51 13.43 -4.64
N SER A 201 17.43 13.95 -5.45
CA SER A 201 18.78 14.29 -4.99
C SER A 201 18.85 15.62 -4.23
N THR A 202 17.87 16.50 -4.41
CA THR A 202 17.79 17.79 -3.70
C THR A 202 17.41 17.57 -2.24
N SER A 203 18.29 18.00 -1.34
CA SER A 203 18.06 17.92 0.10
C SER A 203 16.83 18.72 0.54
N ALA A 204 16.23 18.37 1.68
CA ALA A 204 15.06 19.10 2.18
C ALA A 204 15.34 20.59 2.41
N ALA A 205 16.52 20.92 2.94
CA ALA A 205 16.92 22.30 3.20
C ALA A 205 17.10 23.16 1.93
N GLN A 206 17.42 22.54 0.80
CA GLN A 206 17.67 23.24 -0.47
C GLN A 206 16.46 23.24 -1.41
N ARG A 207 15.36 22.57 -1.04
CA ARG A 207 14.26 22.30 -1.96
C ARG A 207 13.51 23.55 -2.39
N ASP A 208 13.31 24.51 -1.50
CA ASP A 208 12.67 25.79 -1.84
C ASP A 208 13.52 26.58 -2.84
N ALA A 209 14.83 26.71 -2.58
CA ALA A 209 15.74 27.39 -3.49
C ALA A 209 15.80 26.71 -4.87
N TRP A 210 15.81 25.37 -4.90
CA TRP A 210 15.78 24.60 -6.14
C TRP A 210 14.47 24.80 -6.93
N LEU A 211 13.31 24.74 -6.26
CA LEU A 211 12.01 25.00 -6.89
C LEU A 211 11.93 26.40 -7.47
N TYR A 212 12.35 27.41 -6.69
CA TYR A 212 12.38 28.80 -7.14
C TYR A 212 13.27 28.98 -8.38
N ALA A 213 14.51 28.48 -8.34
CA ALA A 213 15.44 28.59 -9.45
C ALA A 213 14.95 27.86 -10.72
N ARG A 214 14.20 26.76 -10.56
CA ARG A 214 13.59 26.02 -11.66
C ARG A 214 12.40 26.75 -12.29
N LEU A 215 11.58 27.44 -11.48
CA LEU A 215 10.39 28.16 -11.95
C LEU A 215 10.72 29.45 -12.72
N GLN A 216 11.88 30.05 -12.43
CA GLN A 216 12.36 31.28 -13.10
C GLN A 216 12.99 31.03 -14.48
N ARG A 217 13.26 29.77 -14.84
CA ARG A 217 13.72 29.38 -16.19
C ARG A 217 12.52 29.22 -17.12
#